data_AF-A0A8S9GWY1-F1
#
_entry.id   AF-A0A8S9GWY1-F1
#
_cell.length_a   1.000
_cell.length_b   1.000
_cell.length_c   1.000
_cell.angle_alpha   90.00
_cell.angle_beta   90.00
_cell.angle_gamma   90.00
#
_symmetry.space_group_name_H-M   'P 1'
#
loop_
_entity.id
_entity.type
_entity.pdbx_description
1 polymer ?
#
loop_
_entity_poly.entity_id
_entity_poly.type
_entity_poly.pdbx_seq_one_letter_code
_entity_poly.pdbx_strand_id
1 'polypeptide(L)'
;MTILARRYKAMGLSMQDVLFLGNDVVEYLDAVIRKGAEVKLAANWIMTDRLAAIKDGTISGKIGKQITDPVEMEKMVMKVFSKSPKQLEQYRSGRTKLQGFFCWPGKANPALLNKILLEKLNAKE
;
A
#
# COMPACT_ATOMS: atom_id res chain seq x y z
N MET A 1 13.17 3.92 -17.98
CA MET A 1 12.25 2.78 -18.25
C MET A 1 13.10 1.61 -18.69
N THR A 2 13.23 0.59 -17.85
CA THR A 2 13.98 -0.64 -18.15
C THR A 2 13.31 -1.39 -19.31
N ILE A 3 14.09 -2.06 -20.17
CA ILE A 3 13.62 -2.86 -21.32
C ILE A 3 12.48 -3.80 -20.92
N LEU A 4 12.59 -4.34 -19.71
CA LEU A 4 11.64 -5.19 -19.03
C LEU A 4 10.21 -4.59 -18.93
N ALA A 5 10.11 -3.33 -18.50
CA ALA A 5 8.81 -2.66 -18.32
C ALA A 5 8.08 -2.43 -19.64
N ARG A 6 8.81 -2.27 -20.75
CA ARG A 6 8.20 -2.17 -22.09
C ARG A 6 7.67 -3.52 -22.56
N ARG A 7 8.43 -4.60 -22.35
CA ARG A 7 8.05 -5.97 -22.77
C ARG A 7 6.76 -6.43 -22.07
N TYR A 8 6.67 -6.27 -20.75
CA TYR A 8 5.46 -6.65 -20.01
C TYR A 8 4.27 -5.72 -20.26
N LYS A 9 4.49 -4.43 -20.51
CA LYS A 9 3.42 -3.51 -20.92
C LYS A 9 2.78 -3.93 -22.25
N ALA A 10 3.57 -4.42 -23.20
CA ALA A 10 3.06 -4.95 -24.47
C ALA A 10 2.23 -6.24 -24.28
N MET A 11 2.46 -6.98 -23.19
CA MET A 11 1.72 -8.19 -22.80
C MET A 11 0.50 -7.89 -21.90
N GLY A 12 0.12 -6.62 -21.73
CA GLY A 12 -1.08 -6.21 -21.00
C GLY A 12 -0.94 -6.12 -19.49
N LEU A 13 0.29 -6.16 -18.96
CA LEU A 13 0.57 -5.91 -17.53
C LEU A 13 0.61 -4.40 -17.22
N SER A 14 0.12 -4.01 -16.04
CA SER A 14 0.24 -2.63 -15.58
C SER A 14 1.69 -2.28 -15.27
N MET A 15 2.06 -1.02 -15.47
CA MET A 15 3.41 -0.55 -15.15
C MET A 15 3.74 -0.67 -13.65
N GLN A 16 2.72 -0.58 -12.78
CA GLN A 16 2.86 -0.83 -11.34
C GLN A 16 3.20 -2.29 -11.05
N ASP A 17 2.57 -3.23 -11.75
CA ASP A 17 2.82 -4.67 -11.61
C ASP A 17 4.27 -5.02 -11.95
N VAL A 18 4.79 -4.48 -13.05
CA VAL A 18 6.18 -4.78 -13.47
C VAL A 18 7.21 -4.24 -12.49
N LEU A 19 6.97 -3.03 -11.95
CA LEU A 19 7.83 -2.44 -10.92
C LEU A 19 7.82 -3.27 -9.63
N PHE A 20 6.73 -3.97 -9.37
CA PHE A 20 6.54 -4.81 -8.20
C PHE A 20 7.20 -6.18 -8.30
N LEU A 21 7.21 -6.74 -9.51
CA LEU A 21 7.79 -8.06 -9.79
C LEU A 21 9.32 -8.05 -9.66
N GLY A 22 10.00 -6.91 -9.79
CA GLY A 22 11.46 -6.84 -9.63
C GLY A 22 12.19 -7.76 -10.63
N ASN A 23 13.52 -7.89 -10.52
CA ASN A 23 14.29 -8.68 -11.50
C ASN A 23 14.20 -10.21 -11.27
N ASP A 24 14.07 -10.62 -10.01
CA ASP A 24 14.00 -12.03 -9.58
C ASP A 24 12.82 -12.79 -10.19
N VAL A 25 11.68 -12.12 -10.35
CA VAL A 25 10.45 -12.74 -10.86
C VAL A 25 10.42 -12.78 -12.39
N VAL A 26 11.32 -12.07 -13.07
CA VAL A 26 11.41 -12.04 -14.53
C VAL A 26 11.78 -13.40 -15.07
N GLU A 27 12.79 -14.04 -14.49
CA GLU A 27 13.28 -15.34 -14.91
C GLU A 27 12.17 -16.39 -14.78
N TYR A 28 11.42 -16.33 -13.69
CA TYR A 28 10.27 -17.18 -13.48
C TYR A 28 9.14 -16.89 -14.48
N LEU A 29 8.81 -15.61 -14.75
CA LEU A 29 7.79 -15.28 -15.74
C LEU A 29 8.19 -15.73 -17.15
N ASP A 30 9.45 -15.56 -17.56
CA ASP A 30 9.91 -16.00 -18.89
C ASP A 30 9.85 -17.53 -19.02
N ALA A 31 10.19 -18.27 -17.95
CA ALA A 31 10.03 -19.73 -17.90
C ALA A 31 8.55 -20.17 -18.01
N VAL A 32 7.64 -19.45 -17.36
CA VAL A 32 6.19 -19.74 -17.39
C VAL A 32 5.58 -19.40 -18.76
N ILE A 33 5.99 -18.29 -19.37
CA ILE A 33 5.58 -17.89 -20.73
C ILE A 33 6.04 -18.93 -21.75
N ARG A 34 7.26 -19.44 -21.62
CA ARG A 34 7.81 -20.47 -22.52
C ARG A 34 7.05 -21.79 -22.46
N LYS A 35 6.37 -22.07 -21.33
CA LYS A 35 5.46 -23.22 -21.16
C LYS A 35 4.04 -22.96 -21.68
N GLY A 36 3.78 -21.78 -22.27
CA GLY A 36 2.49 -21.43 -22.87
C GLY A 36 1.46 -20.87 -21.87
N ALA A 37 1.87 -20.54 -20.65
CA ALA A 37 0.97 -19.94 -19.67
C ALA A 37 0.77 -18.44 -19.91
N GLU A 38 -0.43 -17.96 -19.61
CA GLU A 38 -0.80 -16.56 -19.78
C GLU A 38 -0.04 -15.66 -18.79
N VAL A 39 0.65 -14.65 -19.33
CA VAL A 39 1.50 -13.70 -18.58
C VAL A 39 0.75 -13.04 -17.42
N LYS A 40 -0.50 -12.66 -17.65
CA LYS A 40 -1.31 -11.90 -16.69
C LYS A 40 -1.81 -12.78 -15.56
N LEU A 41 -2.25 -14.02 -15.85
CA LEU A 41 -2.52 -15.01 -14.81
C LEU A 41 -1.26 -15.32 -13.99
N ALA A 42 -0.13 -15.61 -14.64
CA ALA A 42 1.13 -15.90 -13.95
C ALA A 42 1.56 -14.75 -13.02
N ALA A 43 1.55 -13.51 -13.52
CA ALA A 43 1.88 -12.33 -12.72
C ALA A 43 0.95 -12.14 -11.52
N ASN A 44 -0.36 -12.39 -11.68
CA ASN A 44 -1.34 -12.28 -10.61
C ASN A 44 -1.12 -13.33 -9.50
N TRP A 45 -0.83 -14.57 -9.90
CA TRP A 45 -0.50 -15.65 -8.95
C TRP A 45 0.77 -15.33 -8.17
N ILE A 46 1.83 -14.90 -8.87
CA ILE A 46 3.12 -14.59 -8.22
C ILE A 46 3.01 -13.37 -7.31
N MET A 47 2.24 -12.35 -7.68
CA MET A 47 1.99 -11.24 -6.75
C MET A 47 1.27 -11.68 -5.50
N THR A 48 0.27 -12.54 -5.61
CA THR A 48 -0.49 -13.01 -4.44
C THR A 48 0.42 -13.75 -3.47
N ASP A 49 1.23 -14.67 -3.99
CA ASP A 49 2.22 -15.42 -3.21
C ASP A 49 3.28 -14.50 -2.58
N ARG A 50 3.83 -13.58 -3.38
CA ARG A 50 4.83 -12.62 -2.91
C ARG A 50 4.28 -11.65 -1.87
N LEU A 51 3.04 -11.20 -2.01
CA LEU A 51 2.39 -10.34 -1.01
C LEU A 51 2.21 -11.09 0.32
N ALA A 52 1.87 -12.38 0.27
CA ALA A 52 1.81 -13.22 1.45
C ALA A 52 3.19 -13.37 2.09
N ALA A 53 4.22 -13.65 1.29
CA ALA A 53 5.60 -13.78 1.78
C ALA A 53 6.18 -12.47 2.34
N ILE A 54 5.78 -11.30 1.80
CA ILE A 54 6.14 -9.99 2.37
C ILE A 54 5.43 -9.75 3.71
N LYS A 55 4.16 -10.12 3.82
CA LYS A 55 3.42 -10.03 5.09
C LYS A 55 3.98 -10.94 6.17
N ASP A 56 4.41 -12.14 5.77
CA ASP A 56 5.03 -13.14 6.62
C ASP A 56 6.47 -12.76 7.02
N GLY A 57 7.09 -11.82 6.29
CA GLY A 57 8.47 -11.37 6.54
C GLY A 57 9.53 -12.26 5.88
N THR A 58 9.13 -13.34 5.20
CA THR A 58 10.01 -14.22 4.42
C THR A 58 10.70 -13.49 3.27
N ILE A 59 10.04 -12.50 2.65
CA ILE A 59 10.63 -11.69 1.58
C ILE A 59 10.56 -10.20 1.94
N SER A 60 11.69 -9.50 1.87
CA SER A 60 11.69 -8.04 1.97
C SER A 60 11.21 -7.43 0.65
N GLY A 61 10.01 -6.82 0.66
CA GLY A 61 9.40 -6.21 -0.51
C GLY A 61 8.47 -5.07 -0.14
N LYS A 62 8.28 -4.11 -1.05
CA LYS A 62 7.41 -2.94 -0.83
C LYS A 62 6.02 -3.22 -1.38
N ILE A 63 4.95 -3.20 -0.55
CA ILE A 63 3.54 -3.38 -0.96
C ILE A 63 2.86 -2.06 -1.29
N GLY A 64 2.56 -1.82 -2.57
CA GLY A 64 2.04 -0.55 -3.10
C GLY A 64 2.87 0.67 -2.69
N LYS A 65 2.52 1.86 -3.18
CA LYS A 65 2.94 3.09 -2.49
C LYS A 65 2.06 3.24 -1.26
N GLN A 66 2.38 2.56 -0.17
CA GLN A 66 1.91 3.03 1.14
C GLN A 66 2.52 4.41 1.39
N ILE A 67 1.68 5.35 1.80
CA ILE A 67 2.11 6.62 2.36
C ILE A 67 2.89 6.26 3.63
N THR A 68 4.20 6.42 3.51
CA THR A 68 5.21 6.17 4.54
C THR A 68 5.89 7.47 4.96
N ASP A 69 5.64 8.55 4.21
CA ASP A 69 6.11 9.88 4.55
C ASP A 69 5.21 10.49 5.64
N PRO A 70 5.77 10.90 6.79
CA PRO A 70 5.00 11.46 7.88
C PRO A 70 4.31 12.77 7.49
N VAL A 71 4.96 13.63 6.68
CA VAL A 71 4.42 14.94 6.28
C VAL A 71 3.22 14.76 5.34
N GLU A 72 3.31 13.85 4.38
CA GLU A 72 2.18 13.52 3.49
C GLU A 72 1.03 12.88 4.26
N MET A 73 1.34 12.05 5.27
CA MET A 73 0.35 11.44 6.14
C MET A 73 -0.37 12.47 7.00
N GLU A 74 0.36 13.40 7.63
CA GLU A 74 -0.22 14.49 8.41
C GLU A 74 -1.16 15.36 7.58
N LYS A 75 -0.78 15.71 6.34
CA LYS A 75 -1.65 16.46 5.42
C LYS A 75 -2.97 15.73 5.16
N MET A 76 -2.91 14.41 4.96
CA MET A 76 -4.10 13.59 4.78
C MET A 76 -4.97 13.55 6.04
N VAL A 77 -4.36 13.33 7.21
CA VAL A 77 -5.06 13.34 8.51
C VAL A 77 -5.77 14.68 8.72
N MET A 78 -5.08 15.80 8.52
CA MET A 78 -5.68 17.14 8.65
C MET A 78 -6.86 17.33 7.70
N LYS A 79 -6.76 16.85 6.47
CA LYS A 79 -7.86 16.91 5.50
C LYS A 79 -9.09 16.12 5.96
N VAL A 80 -8.88 14.99 6.65
CA VAL A 80 -10.00 14.22 7.26
C VAL A 80 -10.61 15.00 8.42
N PHE A 81 -9.79 15.60 9.29
CA PHE A 81 -10.29 16.44 10.39
C PHE A 81 -11.09 17.63 9.89
N SER A 82 -10.62 18.34 8.86
CA SER A 82 -11.36 19.45 8.26
C SER A 82 -12.69 19.01 7.64
N LYS A 83 -12.79 17.77 7.14
CA LYS A 83 -14.05 17.22 6.62
C LYS A 83 -15.00 16.73 7.71
N SER A 84 -14.51 16.48 8.91
CA SER A 84 -15.26 15.81 9.98
C SER A 84 -14.97 16.42 11.35
N PRO A 85 -15.25 17.73 11.54
CA PRO A 85 -14.99 18.43 12.80
C PRO A 85 -15.89 17.91 13.94
N LYS A 86 -17.14 17.53 13.64
CA LYS A 86 -18.06 16.97 14.65
C LYS A 86 -17.55 15.67 15.26
N GLN A 87 -16.93 14.82 14.45
CA GLN A 87 -16.35 13.56 14.90
C GLN A 87 -15.09 13.80 15.74
N LEU A 88 -14.31 14.82 15.40
CA LEU A 88 -13.12 15.20 16.15
C LEU A 88 -13.50 15.72 17.55
N GLU A 89 -14.53 16.55 17.63
CA GLU A 89 -15.06 17.05 18.89
C GLU A 89 -15.64 15.91 19.75
N GLN A 90 -16.40 14.99 19.16
CA GLN A 90 -16.90 13.80 19.88
C GLN A 90 -15.76 12.91 20.41
N TYR A 91 -14.68 12.76 19.64
CA TYR A 91 -13.49 12.04 20.10
C TYR A 91 -12.87 12.73 21.32
N ARG A 92 -12.68 14.06 21.25
CA ARG A 92 -12.15 14.88 22.35
C ARG A 92 -13.06 14.86 23.59
N SER A 93 -14.37 14.72 23.41
CA SER A 93 -15.36 14.52 24.49
C SER A 93 -15.34 13.11 25.10
N GLY A 94 -14.32 12.29 24.79
CA GLY A 94 -14.10 10.98 25.41
C GLY A 94 -14.60 9.77 24.62
N ARG A 95 -15.14 9.96 23.41
CA ARG A 95 -15.49 8.83 22.53
C ARG A 95 -14.28 8.31 21.77
N THR A 96 -13.37 7.65 22.48
CA THR A 96 -12.14 7.06 21.91
C THR A 96 -12.39 6.04 20.80
N LYS A 97 -13.57 5.40 20.76
CA LYS A 97 -13.99 4.50 19.67
C LYS A 97 -14.05 5.18 18.29
N LEU A 98 -14.16 6.52 18.23
CA LEU A 98 -14.13 7.27 16.97
C LEU A 98 -12.74 7.32 16.32
N GLN A 99 -11.67 6.88 16.99
CA GLN A 99 -10.33 6.81 16.38
C GLN A 99 -10.34 6.01 15.07
N GLY A 100 -11.09 4.90 15.05
CA GLY A 100 -11.22 4.05 13.86
C GLY A 100 -11.88 4.76 12.68
N PHE A 101 -12.70 5.79 12.91
CA PHE A 101 -13.33 6.58 11.86
C PHE A 101 -12.30 7.41 11.07
N PHE A 102 -11.23 7.85 11.73
CA PHE A 102 -10.15 8.60 11.10
C PHE A 102 -9.13 7.71 10.40
N CYS A 103 -9.20 6.39 10.62
CA CYS A 103 -8.37 5.42 9.93
C CYS A 103 -8.98 5.10 8.55
N TRP A 104 -8.24 5.33 7.46
CA TRP A 104 -8.70 4.99 6.11
C TRP A 104 -7.97 3.74 5.57
N PRO A 105 -8.68 2.88 4.81
CA PRO A 105 -8.09 1.65 4.30
C PRO A 105 -7.10 1.91 3.14
N GLY A 106 -6.02 1.13 3.13
CA GLY A 106 -5.25 0.79 1.92
C GLY A 106 -4.16 1.76 1.46
N LYS A 107 -4.18 3.03 1.86
CA LYS A 107 -3.15 4.01 1.41
C LYS A 107 -2.08 4.33 2.44
N ALA A 108 -2.29 3.99 3.70
CA ALA A 108 -1.44 4.38 4.80
C ALA A 108 -0.70 3.18 5.40
N ASN A 109 0.55 3.38 5.83
CA ASN A 109 1.18 2.41 6.72
C ASN A 109 0.43 2.43 8.07
N PRO A 110 -0.18 1.30 8.50
CA PRO A 110 -1.01 1.25 9.71
C PRO A 110 -0.24 1.62 10.99
N ALA A 111 1.06 1.29 11.07
CA ALA A 111 1.88 1.64 12.24
C ALA A 111 2.11 3.15 12.33
N LEU A 112 2.49 3.77 11.20
CA LEU A 112 2.73 5.22 11.13
C LEU A 112 1.43 6.01 11.33
N LEU A 113 0.34 5.57 10.69
CA LEU A 113 -0.96 6.21 10.78
C LEU A 113 -1.49 6.24 12.21
N ASN A 114 -1.45 5.10 12.91
CA ASN A 114 -1.89 5.04 14.30
C ASN A 114 -1.08 5.97 15.19
N LYS A 115 0.24 6.03 14.99
CA LYS A 115 1.12 6.92 15.75
C LYS A 115 0.76 8.40 15.54
N ILE A 116 0.65 8.84 14.28
CA ILE A 116 0.31 10.23 13.93
C ILE A 116 -1.11 10.59 14.37
N LEU A 117 -2.09 9.70 14.18
CA LEU A 117 -3.46 9.93 14.64
C LEU A 117 -3.51 10.12 16.15
N LEU A 118 -2.88 9.24 16.93
CA LEU A 118 -2.82 9.36 18.39
C LEU A 118 -2.15 10.65 18.81
N GLU A 119 -1.05 11.03 18.17
CA GLU A 119 -0.34 12.27 18.47
C GLU A 119 -1.23 13.49 18.22
N LYS A 120 -1.89 13.60 17.05
CA LYS A 120 -2.79 14.72 16.73
C LYS A 120 -4.07 14.74 17.56
N LEU A 121 -4.57 13.58 17.95
CA LEU A 121 -5.79 13.46 18.74
C LEU A 121 -5.55 13.75 20.24
N ASN A 122 -4.37 13.36 20.77
CA ASN A 122 -3.98 13.61 22.17
C ASN A 122 -3.21 14.92 22.37
N ALA A 123 -2.69 15.53 21.31
CA ALA A 123 -2.16 16.89 21.35
C ALA A 123 -3.31 17.83 21.72
N LYS A 124 -3.41 18.13 23.02
CA LYS A 124 -4.11 19.30 23.53
C LYS A 124 -3.27 20.51 23.11
N GLU A 125 -3.58 21.09 21.96
CA GLU A 125 -3.31 22.51 21.72
C GLU A 125 -4.28 23.36 22.55
#